data_AF-A0A7Y4NCW8-F1
#
_entry.id   AF-A0A7Y4NCW8-F1
#
_cell.length_a   1.000
_cell.length_b   1.000
_cell.length_c   1.000
_cell.angle_alpha   90.00
_cell.angle_beta   90.00
_cell.angle_gamma   90.00
#
_symmetry.space_group_name_H-M   'P 1'
#
loop_
_entity.id
_entity.type
_entity.pdbx_description
1 polymer ?
#
loop_
_entity_poly.entity_id
_entity_poly.type
_entity_poly.pdbx_seq_one_letter_code
_entity_poly.pdbx_strand_id
1 'polypeptide(L)'
;MTQYNDLFFRVNTGDTGDRNFGNESKNTIAYQSPDIIPQGLTPTLNPADFFAGNYSSDVGQNLVESGDNYIYLRAKNLAGEARSGSVSLYAVPASLLLYPYLWADNELQTSDKNVDNGNKNIIKADSGKVAVTDNPFVWRAPTPDHYCLISRVSTTAHPNPVPNAPVGNMDQLTEFILDNPGFGWRNVTIVDANKPDYTTKGINFDQGSASAMVTFDIKCVNVPAGASVAFSAGTPGPSPLISLGKTSVPDTLPDQAGNRNWHTGIDCLVPANYKTTIDYSYWSNGHAPLPGMSITVRVLPFVSSDHRLFGRLFTPEQLGMTPERCKALAGKRGIVLGSHTTVFR
;
A
#
# COMPACT_ATOMS: atom_id res chain seq x y z
N MET A 1 18.05 -17.46 -28.66
CA MET A 1 17.48 -16.42 -27.78
C MET A 1 16.76 -15.42 -28.64
N THR A 2 15.47 -15.25 -28.37
CA THR A 2 14.66 -14.18 -28.95
C THR A 2 14.35 -13.21 -27.83
N GLN A 3 14.61 -11.92 -28.05
CA GLN A 3 14.25 -10.88 -27.10
C GLN A 3 12.71 -10.78 -27.06
N TYR A 4 12.13 -10.92 -25.87
CA TYR A 4 10.71 -10.59 -25.68
C TYR A 4 10.46 -9.12 -26.03
N ASN A 5 9.31 -8.78 -26.62
CA ASN A 5 9.09 -7.48 -27.26
C ASN A 5 7.89 -6.70 -26.68
N ASP A 6 7.65 -6.85 -25.38
CA ASP A 6 6.59 -6.15 -24.66
C ASP A 6 6.98 -5.86 -23.20
N LEU A 7 6.01 -5.45 -22.37
CA LEU A 7 6.14 -5.35 -20.92
C LEU A 7 6.41 -6.72 -20.32
N PHE A 8 7.52 -6.85 -19.59
CA PHE A 8 7.92 -8.10 -18.95
C PHE A 8 8.31 -7.90 -17.48
N PHE A 9 8.08 -8.94 -16.69
CA PHE A 9 8.61 -9.08 -15.35
C PHE A 9 9.88 -9.93 -15.38
N ARG A 10 10.89 -9.50 -14.64
CA ARG A 10 12.10 -10.28 -14.47
C ARG A 10 11.89 -11.41 -13.48
N VAL A 11 12.58 -12.52 -13.72
CA VAL A 11 12.68 -13.60 -12.71
C VAL A 11 13.84 -13.39 -11.72
N ASN A 12 14.85 -12.60 -12.09
CA ASN A 12 15.95 -12.15 -11.22
C ASN A 12 16.51 -10.81 -11.72
N THR A 13 17.38 -10.15 -10.95
CA THR A 13 17.89 -8.80 -11.30
C THR A 13 18.70 -8.75 -12.61
N GLY A 14 19.27 -9.88 -13.04
CA GLY A 14 20.03 -10.02 -14.29
C GLY A 14 19.20 -10.41 -15.51
N ASP A 15 17.91 -10.68 -15.36
CA ASP A 15 17.03 -11.05 -16.47
C ASP A 15 16.83 -9.84 -17.42
N THR A 16 17.26 -10.02 -18.66
CA THR A 16 17.19 -9.03 -19.75
C THR A 16 15.95 -9.17 -20.61
N GLY A 17 15.12 -10.20 -20.38
CA GLY A 17 14.00 -10.56 -21.24
C GLY A 17 14.40 -11.36 -22.48
N ASP A 18 15.66 -11.81 -22.55
CA ASP A 18 16.08 -12.81 -23.52
C ASP A 18 15.42 -14.14 -23.17
N ARG A 19 14.77 -14.76 -24.15
CA ARG A 19 14.06 -16.03 -23.94
C ARG A 19 14.55 -17.09 -24.90
N ASN A 20 14.73 -18.28 -24.35
CA ASN A 20 14.87 -19.54 -25.06
C ASN A 20 13.67 -20.40 -24.66
N PHE A 21 12.48 -20.06 -25.14
CA PHE A 21 11.23 -20.74 -24.79
C PHE A 21 11.39 -22.28 -24.82
N GLY A 22 11.07 -22.94 -23.72
CA GLY A 22 11.25 -24.39 -23.50
C GLY A 22 12.69 -24.89 -23.36
N ASN A 23 13.69 -24.00 -23.33
CA ASN A 23 15.13 -24.31 -23.29
C ASN A 23 15.90 -23.34 -22.36
N GLU A 24 15.22 -22.79 -21.35
CA GLU A 24 15.87 -21.97 -20.33
C GLU A 24 16.92 -22.79 -19.55
N SER A 25 17.92 -22.09 -19.01
CA SER A 25 18.95 -22.74 -18.19
C SER A 25 18.31 -23.46 -17.00
N LYS A 26 18.79 -24.68 -16.71
CA LYS A 26 18.33 -25.45 -15.53
C LYS A 26 18.59 -24.74 -14.20
N ASN A 27 19.43 -23.70 -14.20
CA ASN A 27 19.75 -22.89 -13.01
C ASN A 27 18.87 -21.63 -12.91
N THR A 28 17.93 -21.40 -13.83
CA THR A 28 17.07 -20.22 -13.79
C THR A 28 16.03 -20.36 -12.68
N ILE A 29 16.10 -19.48 -11.68
CA ILE A 29 15.16 -19.44 -10.56
C ILE A 29 13.96 -18.55 -10.95
N ALA A 30 12.76 -19.14 -11.05
CA ALA A 30 11.55 -18.43 -11.45
C ALA A 30 10.82 -17.71 -10.30
N TYR A 31 11.06 -18.10 -9.04
CA TYR A 31 10.28 -17.68 -7.86
C TYR A 31 10.88 -16.50 -7.07
N GLN A 32 11.80 -15.76 -7.66
CA GLN A 32 12.53 -14.66 -7.01
C GLN A 32 12.39 -13.33 -7.76
N SER A 33 11.27 -13.12 -8.44
CA SER A 33 11.05 -11.90 -9.21
C SER A 33 11.32 -10.65 -8.35
N PRO A 34 12.29 -9.80 -8.74
CA PRO A 34 12.57 -8.54 -8.06
C PRO A 34 11.58 -7.43 -8.47
N ASP A 35 10.61 -7.79 -9.29
CA ASP A 35 9.64 -6.90 -9.91
C ASP A 35 8.26 -6.98 -9.24
N ILE A 36 8.09 -7.93 -8.32
CA ILE A 36 7.08 -7.93 -7.26
C ILE A 36 7.75 -7.37 -6.01
N ILE A 37 7.33 -6.19 -5.55
CA ILE A 37 8.08 -5.40 -4.56
C ILE A 37 7.24 -5.17 -3.30
N PRO A 38 7.34 -6.06 -2.31
CA PRO A 38 6.87 -5.80 -0.96
C PRO A 38 7.49 -4.54 -0.34
N GLN A 39 6.70 -3.69 0.32
CA GLN A 39 7.17 -2.51 1.07
C GLN A 39 6.69 -2.47 2.53
N GLY A 40 6.00 -3.52 2.98
CA GLY A 40 5.47 -3.59 4.34
C GLY A 40 4.37 -2.56 4.57
N LEU A 41 4.35 -1.94 5.76
CA LEU A 41 3.21 -1.16 6.26
C LEU A 41 3.18 0.31 5.84
N THR A 42 4.16 0.77 5.05
CA THR A 42 4.27 2.17 4.65
C THR A 42 4.26 2.28 3.13
N PRO A 43 3.39 3.11 2.53
CA PRO A 43 3.40 3.32 1.09
C PRO A 43 4.63 4.13 0.67
N THR A 44 5.08 3.93 -0.56
CA THR A 44 6.24 4.59 -1.14
C THR A 44 5.81 5.89 -1.81
N LEU A 45 6.47 6.99 -1.49
CA LEU A 45 6.29 8.26 -2.19
C LEU A 45 6.94 8.19 -3.58
N ASN A 46 6.22 8.63 -4.62
CA ASN A 46 6.68 8.63 -6.01
C ASN A 46 7.24 7.25 -6.44
N PRO A 47 6.42 6.19 -6.38
CA PRO A 47 6.89 4.82 -6.62
C PRO A 47 7.50 4.65 -8.02
N ALA A 48 6.99 5.33 -9.05
CA ALA A 48 7.56 5.31 -10.39
C ALA A 48 9.04 5.69 -10.41
N ASP A 49 9.40 6.85 -9.85
CA ASP A 49 10.79 7.31 -9.81
C ASP A 49 11.65 6.41 -8.92
N PHE A 50 11.14 6.05 -7.74
CA PHE A 50 11.89 5.25 -6.77
C PHE A 50 12.21 3.86 -7.33
N PHE A 51 11.20 3.12 -7.81
CA PHE A 51 11.38 1.74 -8.27
C PHE A 51 11.98 1.61 -9.67
N ALA A 52 11.86 2.62 -10.53
CA ALA A 52 12.65 2.69 -11.75
C ALA A 52 14.12 2.99 -11.45
N GLY A 53 14.40 3.88 -10.48
CA GLY A 53 15.76 4.26 -10.08
C GLY A 53 16.56 3.13 -9.43
N ASN A 54 15.89 2.15 -8.81
CA ASN A 54 16.52 0.98 -8.20
C ASN A 54 16.30 -0.32 -9.00
N TYR A 55 16.07 -0.22 -10.32
CA TYR A 55 15.80 -1.39 -11.17
C TYR A 55 16.88 -2.48 -11.08
N SER A 56 18.15 -2.12 -10.90
CA SER A 56 19.26 -3.07 -10.79
C SER A 56 19.32 -3.87 -9.47
N SER A 57 18.39 -3.65 -8.54
CA SER A 57 18.42 -4.24 -7.19
C SER A 57 17.05 -4.78 -6.77
N ASP A 58 17.05 -5.80 -5.92
CA ASP A 58 15.86 -6.20 -5.17
C ASP A 58 15.77 -5.33 -3.91
N VAL A 59 14.71 -4.53 -3.81
CA VAL A 59 14.44 -3.61 -2.70
C VAL A 59 13.23 -4.03 -1.87
N GLY A 60 12.73 -5.25 -2.10
CA GLY A 60 11.61 -5.82 -1.36
C GLY A 60 11.89 -5.90 0.14
N GLN A 61 10.88 -5.56 0.94
CA GLN A 61 10.89 -5.63 2.39
C GLN A 61 10.10 -6.85 2.90
N ASN A 62 10.19 -7.14 4.18
CA ASN A 62 9.35 -8.17 4.78
C ASN A 62 7.88 -7.75 4.79
N LEU A 63 7.00 -8.72 4.55
CA LEU A 63 5.56 -8.55 4.76
C LEU A 63 5.25 -8.85 6.22
N VAL A 64 4.42 -8.02 6.83
CA VAL A 64 4.15 -8.05 8.27
C VAL A 64 2.76 -8.61 8.51
N GLU A 65 2.65 -9.53 9.47
CA GLU A 65 1.39 -10.14 9.90
C GLU A 65 0.40 -9.07 10.39
N SER A 66 -0.91 -9.28 10.16
CA SER A 66 -2.00 -8.42 10.66
C SER A 66 -1.99 -6.96 10.21
N GLY A 67 -1.04 -6.55 9.38
CA GLY A 67 -0.96 -5.22 8.79
C GLY A 67 -1.30 -5.22 7.31
N ASP A 68 -1.63 -4.04 6.81
CA ASP A 68 -1.83 -3.81 5.38
C ASP A 68 -0.49 -3.62 4.71
N ASN A 69 -0.05 -4.67 4.01
CA ASN A 69 1.20 -4.63 3.29
C ASN A 69 1.00 -4.03 1.91
N TYR A 70 1.79 -3.01 1.60
CA TYR A 70 1.85 -2.40 0.28
C TYR A 70 2.81 -3.18 -0.60
N ILE A 71 2.34 -3.55 -1.79
CA ILE A 71 3.10 -4.30 -2.79
C ILE A 71 3.01 -3.55 -4.11
N TYR A 72 4.15 -3.24 -4.71
CA TYR A 72 4.25 -2.59 -6.00
C TYR A 72 4.67 -3.58 -7.07
N LEU A 73 4.24 -3.34 -8.30
CA LEU A 73 4.76 -4.05 -9.47
C LEU A 73 5.56 -3.09 -10.34
N ARG A 74 6.63 -3.58 -10.93
CA ARG A 74 7.34 -2.88 -12.00
C ARG A 74 7.63 -3.82 -13.16
N ALA A 75 7.53 -3.35 -14.39
CA ALA A 75 7.86 -4.12 -15.59
C ALA A 75 8.73 -3.27 -16.50
N LYS A 76 9.64 -3.87 -17.26
CA LYS A 76 10.39 -3.14 -18.28
C LYS A 76 9.72 -3.30 -19.63
N ASN A 77 9.68 -2.23 -20.41
CA ASN A 77 9.19 -2.24 -21.77
C ASN A 77 10.32 -2.62 -22.73
N LEU A 78 10.21 -3.79 -23.36
CA LEU A 78 11.16 -4.26 -24.38
C LEU A 78 10.66 -4.07 -25.81
N ALA A 79 9.45 -3.54 -25.99
CA ALA A 79 9.00 -3.13 -27.31
C ALA A 79 9.85 -1.96 -27.82
N GLY A 80 9.98 -1.83 -29.15
CA GLY A 80 10.64 -0.69 -29.79
C GLY A 80 9.85 0.63 -29.69
N GLU A 81 8.73 0.65 -28.99
CA GLU A 81 7.81 1.79 -28.85
C GLU A 81 7.19 1.82 -27.45
N ALA A 82 6.47 2.90 -27.13
CA ALA A 82 5.78 3.00 -25.85
C ALA A 82 4.70 1.91 -25.70
N ARG A 83 4.64 1.29 -24.53
CA ARG A 83 3.66 0.25 -24.19
C ARG A 83 2.95 0.58 -22.89
N SER A 84 1.69 0.17 -22.84
CA SER A 84 0.89 0.16 -21.63
C SER A 84 0.24 -1.21 -21.47
N GLY A 85 0.08 -1.66 -20.23
CA GLY A 85 -0.54 -2.93 -19.91
C GLY A 85 -1.28 -2.84 -18.59
N SER A 86 -2.30 -3.68 -18.45
CA SER A 86 -3.04 -3.86 -17.21
C SER A 86 -2.31 -4.87 -16.34
N VAL A 87 -2.18 -4.60 -15.03
CA VAL A 87 -1.50 -5.49 -14.10
C VAL A 87 -2.40 -6.03 -13.00
N SER A 88 -2.23 -7.33 -12.73
CA SER A 88 -2.85 -8.04 -11.62
C SER A 88 -1.79 -8.62 -10.71
N LEU A 89 -2.11 -8.78 -9.43
CA LEU A 89 -1.31 -9.47 -8.44
C LEU A 89 -2.18 -10.43 -7.65
N TYR A 90 -1.68 -11.63 -7.42
CA TYR A 90 -2.35 -12.68 -6.63
C TYR A 90 -1.47 -13.06 -5.46
N ALA A 91 -2.06 -13.26 -4.28
CA ALA A 91 -1.41 -13.91 -3.14
C ALA A 91 -1.96 -15.33 -2.98
N VAL A 92 -1.17 -16.31 -3.39
CA VAL A 92 -1.61 -17.70 -3.53
C VAL A 92 -1.00 -18.55 -2.41
N PRO A 93 -1.81 -19.26 -1.60
CA PRO A 93 -1.29 -20.27 -0.69
C PRO A 93 -0.47 -21.31 -1.48
N ALA A 94 0.65 -21.78 -0.93
CA ALA A 94 1.54 -22.72 -1.62
C ALA A 94 0.81 -23.99 -2.12
N SER A 95 -0.21 -24.45 -1.38
CA SER A 95 -1.05 -25.61 -1.73
C SER A 95 -1.94 -25.40 -2.96
N LEU A 96 -2.20 -24.15 -3.36
CA LEU A 96 -3.07 -23.80 -4.50
C LEU A 96 -2.30 -23.35 -5.74
N LEU A 97 -0.98 -23.19 -5.64
CA LEU A 97 -0.15 -22.62 -6.69
C LEU A 97 -0.27 -23.35 -8.04
N LEU A 98 -0.36 -24.68 -8.00
CA LEU A 98 -0.47 -25.53 -9.19
C LEU A 98 -1.86 -25.53 -9.85
N TYR A 99 -2.81 -24.78 -9.29
CA TYR A 99 -4.21 -24.76 -9.73
C TYR A 99 -4.67 -23.32 -10.04
N PRO A 100 -4.19 -22.68 -11.12
CA PRO A 100 -4.51 -21.29 -11.41
C PRO A 100 -5.99 -20.95 -11.49
N TYR A 101 -6.81 -21.86 -12.00
CA TYR A 101 -8.27 -21.72 -12.00
C TYR A 101 -8.92 -21.57 -10.60
N LEU A 102 -8.22 -21.89 -9.50
CA LEU A 102 -8.71 -21.70 -8.13
C LEU A 102 -8.37 -20.32 -7.56
N TRP A 103 -7.40 -19.60 -8.14
CA TRP A 103 -6.97 -18.29 -7.66
C TRP A 103 -7.11 -17.16 -8.69
N ALA A 104 -7.43 -17.48 -9.94
CA ALA A 104 -7.58 -16.52 -11.04
C ALA A 104 -8.57 -15.38 -10.76
N ASP A 105 -9.61 -15.64 -9.96
CA ASP A 105 -10.64 -14.66 -9.61
C ASP A 105 -10.38 -13.96 -8.25
N ASN A 106 -9.23 -14.23 -7.61
CA ASN A 106 -8.87 -13.67 -6.30
C ASN A 106 -7.68 -12.69 -6.41
N GLU A 107 -7.82 -11.71 -7.30
CA GLU A 107 -6.86 -10.63 -7.43
C GLU A 107 -6.80 -9.77 -6.15
N LEU A 108 -5.59 -9.37 -5.79
CA LEU A 108 -5.40 -8.36 -4.76
C LEU A 108 -5.94 -7.02 -5.22
N GLN A 109 -6.51 -6.30 -4.27
CA GLN A 109 -6.99 -4.94 -4.48
C GLN A 109 -5.86 -3.93 -4.34
N THR A 110 -5.92 -2.86 -5.10
CA THR A 110 -5.14 -1.64 -4.85
C THR A 110 -5.69 -0.87 -3.65
N SER A 111 -4.95 0.14 -3.18
CA SER A 111 -5.31 0.86 -1.95
C SER A 111 -6.65 1.61 -2.00
N ASP A 112 -7.15 1.93 -3.20
CA ASP A 112 -8.48 2.51 -3.44
C ASP A 112 -9.58 1.43 -3.61
N LYS A 113 -9.26 0.18 -3.25
CA LYS A 113 -10.14 -1.01 -3.33
C LYS A 113 -10.54 -1.40 -4.77
N ASN A 114 -9.77 -0.98 -5.78
CA ASN A 114 -9.94 -1.50 -7.13
C ASN A 114 -9.29 -2.88 -7.27
N VAL A 115 -9.99 -3.82 -7.90
CA VAL A 115 -9.40 -5.04 -8.51
C VAL A 115 -9.18 -4.78 -10.00
N ASP A 116 -8.24 -5.46 -10.65
CA ASP A 116 -8.07 -5.34 -12.09
C ASP A 116 -9.12 -6.19 -12.83
N ASN A 117 -10.38 -5.76 -12.77
CA ASN A 117 -11.45 -6.35 -13.57
C ASN A 117 -11.41 -5.83 -15.03
N GLY A 118 -10.23 -5.90 -15.66
CA GLY A 118 -9.97 -5.52 -17.04
C GLY A 118 -9.83 -4.01 -17.28
N ASN A 119 -8.71 -3.41 -16.85
CA ASN A 119 -8.10 -2.13 -17.31
C ASN A 119 -7.95 -1.03 -16.25
N LYS A 120 -7.93 -1.34 -14.94
CA LYS A 120 -7.83 -0.28 -13.92
C LYS A 120 -6.41 -0.03 -13.40
N ASN A 121 -5.59 -1.08 -13.36
CA ASN A 121 -4.23 -1.00 -12.88
C ASN A 121 -3.28 -0.90 -14.09
N ILE A 122 -3.27 0.25 -14.74
CA ILE A 122 -2.45 0.46 -15.95
C ILE A 122 -1.05 0.92 -15.57
N ILE A 123 -0.04 0.22 -16.05
CA ILE A 123 1.35 0.70 -16.07
C ILE A 123 1.74 1.08 -17.50
N LYS A 124 2.58 2.10 -17.66
CA LYS A 124 3.05 2.56 -18.97
C LYS A 124 4.53 2.94 -18.90
N ALA A 125 5.26 2.64 -19.96
CA ALA A 125 6.64 3.08 -20.15
C ALA A 125 6.98 3.30 -21.63
N ASP A 126 7.88 4.23 -21.89
CA ASP A 126 8.55 4.34 -23.18
C ASP A 126 9.46 3.13 -23.44
N SER A 127 9.89 2.96 -24.68
CA SER A 127 10.83 1.89 -25.09
C SER A 127 12.07 1.86 -24.18
N GLY A 128 12.39 0.68 -23.65
CA GLY A 128 13.52 0.43 -22.77
C GLY A 128 13.38 0.97 -21.34
N LYS A 129 12.27 1.64 -21.00
CA LYS A 129 12.01 2.19 -19.66
C LYS A 129 11.23 1.21 -18.78
N VAL A 130 11.23 1.51 -17.48
CA VAL A 130 10.53 0.75 -16.45
C VAL A 130 9.19 1.42 -16.18
N ALA A 131 8.11 0.65 -16.29
CA ALA A 131 6.78 1.02 -15.87
C ALA A 131 6.55 0.53 -14.44
N VAL A 132 5.86 1.29 -13.61
CA VAL A 132 5.63 0.97 -12.20
C VAL A 132 4.17 1.27 -11.84
N THR A 133 3.57 0.49 -10.95
CA THR A 133 2.26 0.81 -10.37
C THR A 133 2.35 2.03 -9.47
N ASP A 134 1.57 3.07 -9.74
CA ASP A 134 1.49 4.24 -8.85
C ASP A 134 0.67 3.97 -7.58
N ASN A 135 -0.41 3.20 -7.72
CA ASN A 135 -1.25 2.77 -6.61
C ASN A 135 -0.87 1.33 -6.21
N PRO A 136 -0.39 1.10 -4.97
CA PRO A 136 0.03 -0.23 -4.55
C PRO A 136 -1.14 -1.18 -4.39
N PHE A 137 -0.86 -2.46 -4.61
CA PHE A 137 -1.68 -3.55 -4.09
C PHE A 137 -1.57 -3.59 -2.57
N VAL A 138 -2.69 -3.84 -1.90
CA VAL A 138 -2.76 -3.92 -0.44
C VAL A 138 -3.14 -5.33 -0.05
N TRP A 139 -2.29 -5.96 0.76
CA TRP A 139 -2.50 -7.32 1.22
C TRP A 139 -2.33 -7.44 2.73
N ARG A 140 -3.40 -7.89 3.38
CA ARG A 140 -3.36 -8.40 4.74
C ARG A 140 -3.48 -9.91 4.68
N ALA A 141 -2.39 -10.60 5.01
CA ALA A 141 -2.37 -12.04 4.94
C ALA A 141 -3.38 -12.66 5.91
N PRO A 142 -4.18 -13.65 5.46
CA PRO A 142 -5.12 -14.37 6.33
C PRO A 142 -4.43 -15.16 7.43
N THR A 143 -3.26 -15.74 7.14
CA THR A 143 -2.43 -16.51 8.07
C THR A 143 -0.95 -16.14 7.88
N PRO A 144 -0.12 -16.22 8.93
CA PRO A 144 1.33 -16.01 8.82
C PRO A 144 2.02 -17.26 8.23
N ASP A 145 1.68 -17.61 6.99
CA ASP A 145 2.21 -18.78 6.28
C ASP A 145 3.07 -18.36 5.07
N HIS A 146 3.63 -19.33 4.37
CA HIS A 146 4.27 -19.12 3.09
C HIS A 146 3.24 -18.89 1.98
N TYR A 147 3.42 -17.80 1.24
CA TYR A 147 2.62 -17.47 0.07
C TYR A 147 3.50 -17.27 -1.16
N CYS A 148 2.92 -17.56 -2.31
CA CYS A 148 3.46 -17.22 -3.62
C CYS A 148 2.72 -16.00 -4.14
N LEU A 149 3.45 -14.93 -4.42
CA LEU A 149 2.93 -13.80 -5.15
C LEU A 149 3.11 -14.06 -6.64
N ILE A 150 2.03 -13.96 -7.41
CA ILE A 150 2.03 -14.08 -8.87
C ILE A 150 1.61 -12.74 -9.46
N SER A 151 2.48 -12.11 -10.23
CA SER A 151 2.13 -10.92 -11.01
C SER A 151 1.78 -11.31 -12.43
N ARG A 152 0.94 -10.49 -13.06
CA ARG A 152 0.56 -10.61 -14.46
C ARG A 152 0.48 -9.24 -15.08
N VAL A 153 1.05 -9.06 -16.27
CA VAL A 153 0.81 -7.90 -17.13
C VAL A 153 0.15 -8.37 -18.42
N SER A 154 -0.97 -7.76 -18.77
CA SER A 154 -1.74 -8.05 -19.97
C SER A 154 -1.72 -6.85 -20.91
N THR A 155 -1.34 -7.08 -22.16
CA THR A 155 -1.42 -6.09 -23.25
C THR A 155 -2.27 -6.65 -24.39
N THR A 156 -2.63 -5.81 -25.36
CA THR A 156 -3.33 -6.29 -26.57
C THR A 156 -2.48 -7.29 -27.36
N ALA A 157 -1.16 -7.12 -27.40
CA ALA A 157 -0.26 -8.00 -28.12
C ALA A 157 0.03 -9.31 -27.36
N HIS A 158 0.08 -9.23 -26.02
CA HIS A 158 0.34 -10.35 -25.12
C HIS A 158 -0.71 -10.35 -24.00
N PRO A 159 -1.88 -10.98 -24.22
CA PRO A 159 -2.96 -10.99 -23.24
C PRO A 159 -2.66 -11.84 -21.99
N ASN A 160 -1.67 -12.74 -22.08
CA ASN A 160 -1.13 -13.51 -20.96
C ASN A 160 -2.22 -14.12 -20.05
N PRO A 161 -3.19 -14.91 -20.57
CA PRO A 161 -4.31 -15.40 -19.77
C PRO A 161 -3.83 -16.28 -18.60
N VAL A 162 -4.50 -16.17 -17.46
CA VAL A 162 -4.30 -17.12 -16.35
C VAL A 162 -4.81 -18.50 -16.79
N PRO A 163 -4.05 -19.59 -16.57
CA PRO A 163 -4.49 -20.93 -16.97
C PRO A 163 -5.85 -21.31 -16.35
N ASN A 164 -6.74 -21.87 -17.16
CA ASN A 164 -8.06 -22.34 -16.73
C ASN A 164 -8.08 -23.82 -16.30
N ALA A 165 -6.90 -24.42 -16.16
CA ALA A 165 -6.67 -25.81 -15.79
C ALA A 165 -5.46 -25.90 -14.85
N PRO A 166 -5.27 -27.03 -14.15
CA PRO A 166 -4.02 -27.28 -13.42
C PRO A 166 -2.81 -27.16 -14.35
N VAL A 167 -1.73 -26.52 -13.88
CA VAL A 167 -0.44 -26.49 -14.61
C VAL A 167 0.33 -27.82 -14.49
N GLY A 168 -0.12 -28.70 -13.59
CA GLY A 168 0.44 -30.03 -13.39
C GLY A 168 1.38 -30.08 -12.19
N ASN A 169 2.69 -30.10 -12.43
CA ASN A 169 3.71 -30.18 -11.37
C ASN A 169 4.58 -28.90 -11.27
N MET A 170 5.52 -28.88 -10.33
CA MET A 170 6.40 -27.72 -10.08
C MET A 170 7.33 -27.38 -11.25
N ASP A 171 7.79 -28.38 -12.00
CA ASP A 171 8.62 -28.17 -13.19
C ASP A 171 7.78 -27.46 -14.27
N GLN A 172 6.56 -27.94 -14.49
CA GLN A 172 5.62 -27.35 -15.46
C GLN A 172 5.16 -25.94 -15.08
N LEU A 173 4.99 -25.65 -13.78
CA LEU A 173 4.75 -24.29 -13.31
C LEU A 173 5.96 -23.39 -13.58
N THR A 174 7.17 -23.90 -13.32
CA THR A 174 8.42 -23.15 -13.55
C THR A 174 8.58 -22.84 -15.03
N GLU A 175 8.38 -23.83 -15.89
CA GLU A 175 8.35 -23.67 -17.35
C GLU A 175 7.29 -22.65 -17.77
N PHE A 176 6.06 -22.72 -17.22
CA PHE A 176 5.02 -21.74 -17.50
C PHE A 176 5.45 -20.31 -17.19
N ILE A 177 6.01 -20.04 -16.00
CA ILE A 177 6.46 -18.69 -15.64
C ILE A 177 7.58 -18.21 -16.56
N LEU A 178 8.54 -19.08 -16.88
CA LEU A 178 9.66 -18.75 -17.75
C LEU A 178 9.25 -18.48 -19.21
N ASP A 179 8.30 -19.27 -19.72
CA ASP A 179 7.80 -19.17 -21.09
C ASP A 179 6.75 -18.07 -21.27
N ASN A 180 6.29 -17.44 -20.19
CA ASN A 180 5.31 -16.35 -20.22
C ASN A 180 5.89 -15.10 -19.51
N PRO A 181 6.71 -14.28 -20.19
CA PRO A 181 7.44 -13.17 -19.56
C PRO A 181 6.56 -12.04 -18.99
N GLY A 182 5.27 -12.05 -19.33
CA GLY A 182 4.27 -11.20 -18.68
C GLY A 182 3.85 -11.67 -17.29
N PHE A 183 4.34 -12.82 -16.82
CA PHE A 183 4.16 -13.29 -15.45
C PHE A 183 5.43 -13.14 -14.63
N GLY A 184 5.26 -12.83 -13.35
CA GLY A 184 6.32 -12.88 -12.35
C GLY A 184 5.90 -13.76 -11.19
N TRP A 185 6.87 -14.40 -10.54
CA TRP A 185 6.63 -15.19 -9.34
C TRP A 185 7.63 -14.80 -8.24
N ARG A 186 7.11 -14.51 -7.05
CA ARG A 186 7.91 -14.25 -5.85
C ARG A 186 7.38 -15.03 -4.66
N ASN A 187 8.22 -15.85 -4.07
CA ASN A 187 7.96 -16.47 -2.78
C ASN A 187 8.12 -15.44 -1.65
N VAL A 188 7.15 -15.38 -0.75
CA VAL A 188 7.19 -14.49 0.42
C VAL A 188 6.88 -15.26 1.71
N THR A 189 7.46 -14.77 2.79
CA THR A 189 7.15 -15.19 4.16
C THR A 189 6.65 -13.97 4.91
N ILE A 190 5.61 -14.19 5.70
CA ILE A 190 5.04 -13.15 6.56
C ILE A 190 5.72 -13.24 7.91
N VAL A 191 6.20 -12.11 8.42
CA VAL A 191 6.88 -12.04 9.72
C VAL A 191 5.93 -11.49 10.78
N ASP A 192 6.04 -12.04 11.98
CA ASP A 192 5.39 -11.53 13.19
C ASP A 192 6.15 -10.33 13.78
N ALA A 193 7.43 -10.20 13.42
CA ALA A 193 8.28 -9.09 13.81
C ALA A 193 7.61 -7.76 13.43
N ASN A 194 7.35 -6.94 14.46
CA ASN A 194 6.68 -5.64 14.32
C ASN A 194 5.21 -5.72 13.85
N LYS A 195 4.51 -6.86 14.03
CA LYS A 195 3.08 -6.95 13.74
C LYS A 195 2.24 -6.03 14.63
N PRO A 196 1.22 -5.34 14.09
CA PRO A 196 0.25 -4.60 14.90
C PRO A 196 -0.54 -5.56 15.80
N ASP A 197 -0.88 -5.11 17.00
CA ASP A 197 -1.88 -5.78 17.84
C ASP A 197 -3.31 -5.53 17.33
N TYR A 198 -3.50 -4.40 16.66
CA TYR A 198 -4.76 -4.03 16.02
C TYR A 198 -4.50 -3.20 14.76
N THR A 199 -5.27 -3.47 13.70
CA THR A 199 -5.38 -2.61 12.51
C THR A 199 -6.85 -2.51 12.15
N THR A 200 -7.31 -1.31 11.76
CA THR A 200 -8.68 -1.13 11.24
C THR A 200 -8.93 -1.92 9.95
N LYS A 201 -10.17 -1.88 9.46
CA LYS A 201 -10.57 -2.53 8.19
C LYS A 201 -11.08 -1.49 7.18
N GLY A 202 -10.25 -0.48 6.91
CA GLY A 202 -10.51 0.59 5.93
C GLY A 202 -11.53 1.62 6.41
N ILE A 203 -11.05 2.82 6.74
CA ILE A 203 -11.89 4.00 6.99
C ILE A 203 -12.05 4.73 5.67
N ASN A 204 -13.26 4.72 5.09
CA ASN A 204 -13.53 5.41 3.83
C ASN A 204 -13.36 6.93 3.97
N PHE A 205 -12.68 7.53 3.01
CA PHE A 205 -12.52 8.97 2.89
C PHE A 205 -12.83 9.43 1.46
N ASP A 206 -13.58 10.53 1.34
CA ASP A 206 -13.94 11.20 0.11
C ASP A 206 -13.74 12.72 0.28
N GLN A 207 -12.88 13.30 -0.55
CA GLN A 207 -12.56 14.73 -0.51
C GLN A 207 -13.70 15.60 -1.06
N GLY A 208 -14.59 15.04 -1.88
CA GLY A 208 -15.56 15.82 -2.66
C GLY A 208 -14.90 16.63 -3.78
N SER A 209 -15.61 17.62 -4.31
CA SER A 209 -15.28 18.24 -5.61
C SER A 209 -14.21 19.35 -5.55
N ALA A 210 -13.63 19.65 -4.40
CA ALA A 210 -12.66 20.73 -4.25
C ALA A 210 -11.40 20.23 -3.54
N SER A 211 -10.23 20.68 -4.00
CA SER A 211 -8.98 20.43 -3.29
C SER A 211 -8.94 21.26 -2.00
N ALA A 212 -8.31 20.71 -0.96
CA ALA A 212 -8.13 21.41 0.29
C ALA A 212 -6.87 20.93 1.03
N MET A 213 -6.35 21.80 1.90
CA MET A 213 -5.45 21.36 2.95
C MET A 213 -6.27 20.65 4.03
N VAL A 214 -5.94 19.39 4.29
CA VAL A 214 -6.61 18.53 5.25
C VAL A 214 -5.59 17.98 6.24
N THR A 215 -5.87 18.14 7.53
CA THR A 215 -5.12 17.47 8.58
C THR A 215 -5.76 16.09 8.84
N PHE A 216 -4.97 15.04 8.68
CA PHE A 216 -5.29 13.70 9.14
C PHE A 216 -4.64 13.51 10.50
N ASP A 217 -5.45 13.28 11.52
CA ASP A 217 -5.04 13.27 12.91
C ASP A 217 -5.42 11.95 13.58
N ILE A 218 -4.53 11.42 14.42
CA ILE A 218 -4.79 10.29 15.29
C ILE A 218 -4.76 10.75 16.74
N LYS A 219 -5.92 10.73 17.38
CA LYS A 219 -6.13 11.06 18.79
C LYS A 219 -6.17 9.80 19.64
N CYS A 220 -5.37 9.80 20.69
CA CYS A 220 -5.26 8.76 21.69
C CYS A 220 -5.82 9.28 23.02
N VAL A 221 -6.73 8.52 23.62
CA VAL A 221 -7.18 8.74 24.99
C VAL A 221 -6.86 7.48 25.77
N ASN A 222 -6.14 7.63 26.89
CA ASN A 222 -5.74 6.53 27.77
C ASN A 222 -4.98 5.39 27.04
N VAL A 223 -4.29 5.72 25.95
CA VAL A 223 -3.31 4.80 25.36
C VAL A 223 -2.04 4.87 26.20
N PRO A 224 -1.49 3.74 26.69
CA PRO A 224 -0.33 3.75 27.57
C PRO A 224 0.90 4.36 26.89
N ALA A 225 1.68 5.14 27.64
CA ALA A 225 2.95 5.66 27.18
C ALA A 225 3.90 4.51 26.78
N GLY A 226 4.61 4.66 25.67
CA GLY A 226 5.46 3.61 25.10
C GLY A 226 4.76 2.67 24.11
N ALA A 227 3.42 2.65 24.07
CA ALA A 227 2.69 2.05 22.95
C ALA A 227 2.91 2.86 21.67
N SER A 228 2.51 2.35 20.51
CA SER A 228 2.65 3.06 19.24
C SER A 228 1.39 3.06 18.41
N VAL A 229 1.25 4.09 17.59
CA VAL A 229 0.19 4.21 16.59
C VAL A 229 0.78 4.62 15.24
N ALA A 230 0.10 4.26 14.16
CA ALA A 230 0.40 4.67 12.79
C ALA A 230 -0.90 4.78 12.02
N PHE A 231 -0.91 5.51 10.91
CA PHE A 231 -1.97 5.38 9.91
C PHE A 231 -1.42 5.59 8.51
N SER A 232 -2.04 4.98 7.51
CA SER A 232 -1.68 5.23 6.11
C SER A 232 -2.85 4.99 5.16
N ALA A 233 -2.71 5.58 3.98
CA ALA A 233 -3.46 5.25 2.78
C ALA A 233 -2.47 5.18 1.61
N GLY A 234 -2.50 4.10 0.85
CA GLY A 234 -1.62 3.89 -0.30
C GLY A 234 -2.07 4.61 -1.58
N THR A 235 -3.33 5.07 -1.65
CA THR A 235 -3.85 5.70 -2.87
C THR A 235 -3.09 7.01 -3.14
N PRO A 236 -2.44 7.16 -4.31
CA PRO A 236 -1.60 8.32 -4.63
C PRO A 236 -2.44 9.59 -4.84
N GLY A 237 -1.79 10.75 -4.75
CA GLY A 237 -2.41 12.05 -5.05
C GLY A 237 -2.20 13.11 -3.97
N PRO A 238 -2.44 12.82 -2.68
CA PRO A 238 -2.17 13.76 -1.60
C PRO A 238 -0.68 14.10 -1.49
N SER A 239 -0.37 15.36 -1.13
CA SER A 239 1.01 15.82 -0.93
C SER A 239 1.19 16.48 0.45
N PRO A 240 2.03 15.91 1.34
CA PRO A 240 2.58 14.54 1.28
C PRO A 240 1.48 13.47 1.25
N LEU A 241 1.85 12.20 1.00
CA LEU A 241 0.94 11.06 1.12
C LEU A 241 0.26 11.04 2.50
N ILE A 242 -0.96 10.49 2.56
CA ILE A 242 -1.65 10.28 3.82
C ILE A 242 -0.97 9.12 4.54
N SER A 243 0.14 9.39 5.24
CA SER A 243 0.92 8.38 5.96
C SER A 243 1.65 8.98 7.16
N LEU A 244 1.31 8.48 8.35
CA LEU A 244 2.03 8.68 9.59
C LEU A 244 2.69 7.36 9.98
N GLY A 245 4.03 7.33 9.98
CA GLY A 245 4.79 6.18 10.41
C GLY A 245 4.56 5.82 11.89
N LYS A 246 5.00 4.61 12.29
CA LYS A 246 4.90 4.13 13.68
C LYS A 246 5.49 5.16 14.65
N THR A 247 4.61 5.77 15.44
CA THR A 247 4.93 6.86 16.36
C THR A 247 4.62 6.41 17.78
N SER A 248 5.58 6.59 18.69
CA SER A 248 5.41 6.25 20.11
C SER A 248 4.51 7.26 20.81
N VAL A 249 3.57 6.78 21.61
CA VAL A 249 2.72 7.60 22.48
C VAL A 249 3.58 8.08 23.66
N PRO A 250 3.74 9.39 23.87
CA PRO A 250 4.53 9.92 24.97
C PRO A 250 3.79 9.78 26.31
N ASP A 251 4.53 9.94 27.40
CA ASP A 251 3.93 10.15 28.71
C ASP A 251 3.28 11.54 28.76
N THR A 252 2.01 11.58 29.16
CA THR A 252 1.21 12.81 29.23
C THR A 252 0.56 12.95 30.60
N LEU A 253 0.49 14.17 31.11
CA LEU A 253 -0.21 14.42 32.37
C LEU A 253 -1.73 14.18 32.20
N PRO A 254 -2.40 13.59 33.21
CA PRO A 254 -3.84 13.42 33.16
C PRO A 254 -4.56 14.78 33.19
N ASP A 255 -5.67 14.86 32.46
CA ASP A 255 -6.60 16.00 32.54
C ASP A 255 -7.44 15.96 33.83
N GLN A 256 -8.35 16.93 33.98
CA GLN A 256 -9.23 17.04 35.16
C GLN A 256 -10.14 15.81 35.36
N ALA A 257 -10.42 15.05 34.30
CA ALA A 257 -11.20 13.81 34.34
C ALA A 257 -10.31 12.57 34.56
N GLY A 258 -9.00 12.75 34.76
CA GLY A 258 -8.03 11.68 34.93
C GLY A 258 -7.56 11.05 33.62
N ASN A 259 -7.99 11.58 32.47
CA ASN A 259 -7.64 11.00 31.17
C ASN A 259 -6.31 11.53 30.65
N ARG A 260 -5.49 10.63 30.11
CA ARG A 260 -4.24 10.94 29.43
C ARG A 260 -4.54 11.09 27.95
N ASN A 261 -4.43 12.32 27.44
CA ASN A 261 -4.77 12.65 26.07
C ASN A 261 -3.50 12.99 25.30
N TRP A 262 -3.35 12.38 24.13
CA TRP A 262 -2.29 12.71 23.19
C TRP A 262 -2.81 12.58 21.77
N HIS A 263 -2.26 13.34 20.83
CA HIS A 263 -2.61 13.19 19.42
C HIS A 263 -1.48 13.71 18.54
N THR A 264 -1.47 13.26 17.29
CA THR A 264 -0.52 13.69 16.27
C THR A 264 -1.14 13.51 14.89
N GLY A 265 -0.53 14.04 13.85
CA GLY A 265 -1.08 13.96 12.51
C GLY A 265 -0.19 14.57 11.45
N ILE A 266 -0.69 14.58 10.22
CA ILE A 266 -0.04 15.13 9.03
C ILE A 266 -1.01 16.07 8.33
N ASP A 267 -0.46 17.08 7.66
CA ASP A 267 -1.25 17.93 6.76
C ASP A 267 -0.96 17.48 5.34
N CYS A 268 -2.02 17.28 4.56
CA CYS A 268 -1.93 16.91 3.16
C CYS A 268 -2.71 17.93 2.33
N LEU A 269 -2.13 18.36 1.20
CA LEU A 269 -2.93 18.90 0.12
C LEU A 269 -3.65 17.74 -0.56
N VAL A 270 -4.96 17.65 -0.39
CA VAL A 270 -5.78 16.59 -0.97
C VAL A 270 -6.45 17.11 -2.25
N PRO A 271 -6.29 16.45 -3.40
CA PRO A 271 -6.89 16.90 -4.66
C PRO A 271 -8.40 16.66 -4.70
N ALA A 272 -9.11 17.44 -5.51
CA ALA A 272 -10.53 17.22 -5.77
C ALA A 272 -10.81 15.81 -6.28
N ASN A 273 -11.96 15.25 -5.88
CA ASN A 273 -12.46 13.92 -6.21
C ASN A 273 -11.59 12.76 -5.71
N TYR A 274 -10.62 13.02 -4.83
CA TYR A 274 -9.82 11.98 -4.20
C TYR A 274 -10.67 11.10 -3.29
N LYS A 275 -10.50 9.78 -3.43
CA LYS A 275 -11.14 8.76 -2.60
C LYS A 275 -10.10 7.74 -2.17
N THR A 276 -10.17 7.30 -0.93
CA THR A 276 -9.28 6.25 -0.42
C THR A 276 -9.90 5.55 0.79
N THR A 277 -9.22 4.49 1.24
CA THR A 277 -9.41 3.93 2.59
C THR A 277 -8.17 4.19 3.42
N ILE A 278 -8.37 4.73 4.62
CA ILE A 278 -7.31 4.98 5.59
C ILE A 278 -7.35 3.85 6.61
N ASP A 279 -6.20 3.25 6.86
CA ASP A 279 -6.03 2.27 7.93
C ASP A 279 -5.11 2.80 9.00
N TYR A 280 -5.46 2.57 10.27
CA TYR A 280 -4.59 2.85 11.39
C TYR A 280 -4.23 1.56 12.13
N SER A 281 -3.01 1.51 12.63
CA SER A 281 -2.45 0.40 13.37
C SER A 281 -2.05 0.83 14.78
N TYR A 282 -2.16 -0.11 15.72
CA TYR A 282 -1.79 0.05 17.13
C TYR A 282 -0.87 -1.10 17.55
N TRP A 283 0.17 -0.75 18.31
CA TRP A 283 1.07 -1.68 18.98
C TRP A 283 1.06 -1.35 20.47
N SER A 284 0.65 -2.31 21.29
CA SER A 284 0.74 -2.24 22.75
C SER A 284 2.18 -2.17 23.24
N ASN A 285 3.11 -2.75 22.49
CA ASN A 285 4.51 -2.96 22.90
C ASN A 285 4.61 -3.61 24.30
N GLY A 286 3.66 -4.48 24.65
CA GLY A 286 3.61 -5.15 25.95
C GLY A 286 2.97 -4.34 27.08
N HIS A 287 2.46 -3.14 26.80
CA HIS A 287 1.74 -2.33 27.79
C HIS A 287 0.26 -2.70 27.87
N ALA A 288 -0.25 -2.83 29.09
CA ALA A 288 -1.68 -3.06 29.32
C ALA A 288 -2.52 -1.83 28.92
N PRO A 289 -3.70 -2.01 28.31
CA PRO A 289 -4.61 -0.90 28.02
C PRO A 289 -5.08 -0.25 29.32
N LEU A 290 -5.14 1.09 29.36
CA LEU A 290 -5.71 1.80 30.50
C LEU A 290 -7.24 1.86 30.38
N PRO A 291 -7.99 2.00 31.49
CA PRO A 291 -9.44 2.11 31.45
C PRO A 291 -9.93 3.24 30.53
N GLY A 292 -10.91 2.94 29.68
CA GLY A 292 -11.46 3.91 28.73
C GLY A 292 -10.54 4.22 27.54
N MET A 293 -9.54 3.36 27.27
CA MET A 293 -8.65 3.51 26.13
C MET A 293 -9.43 3.61 24.82
N SER A 294 -9.13 4.66 24.05
CA SER A 294 -9.66 4.81 22.69
C SER A 294 -8.64 5.46 21.75
N ILE A 295 -8.74 5.07 20.49
CA ILE A 295 -7.97 5.65 19.39
C ILE A 295 -8.97 6.17 18.36
N THR A 296 -8.79 7.41 17.94
CA THR A 296 -9.67 8.09 16.99
C THR A 296 -8.87 8.67 15.83
N VAL A 297 -9.17 8.26 14.59
CA VAL A 297 -8.70 8.97 13.40
C VAL A 297 -9.70 10.08 13.08
N ARG A 298 -9.21 11.31 12.87
CA ARG A 298 -9.98 12.52 12.58
C ARG A 298 -9.52 13.14 11.27
N VAL A 299 -10.46 13.72 10.54
CA VAL A 299 -10.21 14.47 9.31
C VAL A 299 -10.64 15.92 9.53
N LEU A 300 -9.67 16.83 9.43
CA LEU A 300 -9.87 18.25 9.75
C LEU A 300 -9.39 19.15 8.59
N PRO A 301 -10.28 19.63 7.70
CA PRO A 301 -9.95 20.71 6.79
C PRO A 301 -9.80 22.03 7.53
N PHE A 302 -8.87 22.86 7.06
CA PHE A 302 -8.64 24.22 7.54
C PHE A 302 -8.82 25.24 6.42
N VAL A 303 -9.39 26.39 6.77
CA VAL A 303 -9.57 27.52 5.85
C VAL A 303 -8.99 28.80 6.44
N SER A 304 -8.60 29.71 5.54
CA SER A 304 -8.08 31.04 5.87
C SER A 304 -9.20 32.04 6.17
N SER A 305 -8.84 33.22 6.68
CA SER A 305 -9.77 34.27 7.15
C SER A 305 -10.67 34.87 6.07
N ASP A 306 -10.29 34.73 4.80
CA ASP A 306 -11.05 35.15 3.62
C ASP A 306 -12.16 34.17 3.22
N HIS A 307 -12.16 32.95 3.78
CA HIS A 307 -13.17 31.96 3.47
C HIS A 307 -14.52 32.31 4.12
N ARG A 308 -15.63 32.22 3.36
CA ARG A 308 -17.00 32.57 3.82
C ARG A 308 -17.46 31.87 5.10
N LEU A 309 -16.89 30.69 5.41
CA LEU A 309 -17.23 29.92 6.61
C LEU A 309 -16.31 30.19 7.81
N PHE A 310 -15.24 30.97 7.66
CA PHE A 310 -14.20 31.14 8.69
C PHE A 310 -14.77 31.48 10.07
N GLY A 311 -15.68 32.46 10.15
CA GLY A 311 -16.32 32.87 11.40
C GLY A 311 -17.18 31.80 12.09
N ARG A 312 -17.52 30.70 11.41
CA ARG A 312 -18.32 29.57 11.92
C ARG A 312 -17.49 28.36 12.31
N LEU A 313 -16.18 28.41 12.08
CA LEU A 313 -15.25 27.31 12.30
C LEU A 313 -14.46 27.52 13.60
N PHE A 314 -13.83 26.45 14.07
CA PHE A 314 -13.11 26.41 15.34
C PHE A 314 -11.63 26.73 15.15
N THR A 315 -11.01 27.34 16.15
CA THR A 315 -9.54 27.49 16.17
C THR A 315 -8.87 26.12 16.39
N PRO A 316 -7.59 25.97 16.00
CA PRO A 316 -6.82 24.76 16.31
C PRO A 316 -6.88 24.35 17.79
N GLU A 317 -6.82 25.31 18.72
CA GLU A 317 -6.89 25.06 20.16
C GLU A 317 -8.26 24.49 20.57
N GLN A 318 -9.34 25.02 20.00
CA GLN A 318 -10.69 24.52 20.23
C GLN A 318 -10.90 23.10 19.69
N LEU A 319 -10.14 22.70 18.65
CA LEU A 319 -10.12 21.34 18.12
C LEU A 319 -9.19 20.40 18.91
N GLY A 320 -8.58 20.92 19.98
CA GLY A 320 -7.68 20.20 20.86
C GLY A 320 -6.36 19.85 20.19
N MET A 321 -5.82 20.75 19.36
CA MET A 321 -4.53 20.57 18.71
C MET A 321 -3.33 20.83 19.65
N THR A 322 -2.17 20.21 19.39
CA THR A 322 -0.94 20.48 20.16
C THR A 322 -0.49 21.93 19.97
N PRO A 323 0.25 22.53 20.93
CA PRO A 323 0.75 23.89 20.81
C PRO A 323 1.55 24.15 19.53
N GLU A 324 2.38 23.19 19.10
CA GLU A 324 3.16 23.27 17.87
C GLU A 324 2.25 23.34 16.64
N ARG A 325 1.17 22.53 16.64
CA ARG A 325 0.16 22.53 15.56
C ARG A 325 -0.68 23.79 15.56
N CYS A 326 -1.08 24.29 16.72
CA CYS A 326 -1.77 25.58 16.84
C CYS A 326 -0.94 26.71 16.24
N LYS A 327 0.37 26.73 16.52
CA LYS A 327 1.30 27.70 15.92
C LYS A 327 1.39 27.55 14.39
N ALA A 328 1.47 26.33 13.87
CA ALA A 328 1.54 26.08 12.42
C ALA A 328 0.25 26.47 11.67
N LEU A 329 -0.90 26.44 12.34
CA LEU A 329 -2.22 26.76 11.80
C LEU A 329 -2.74 28.12 12.26
N ALA A 330 -1.87 28.99 12.79
CA ALA A 330 -2.25 30.31 13.27
C ALA A 330 -2.96 31.11 12.16
N GLY A 331 -4.10 31.74 12.51
CA GLY A 331 -4.94 32.48 11.55
C GLY A 331 -5.82 31.61 10.66
N LYS A 332 -5.80 30.28 10.81
CA LYS A 332 -6.73 29.35 10.15
C LYS A 332 -7.78 28.84 11.13
N ARG A 333 -8.91 28.39 10.60
CA ARG A 333 -9.98 27.72 11.37
C ARG A 333 -10.46 26.47 10.65
N GLY A 334 -10.90 25.47 11.41
CA GLY A 334 -11.28 24.16 10.89
C GLY A 334 -12.51 23.57 11.54
N ILE A 335 -12.86 22.37 11.10
CA ILE A 335 -13.97 21.55 11.61
C ILE A 335 -13.57 20.08 11.53
N VAL A 336 -14.07 19.24 12.44
CA VAL A 336 -13.99 17.79 12.28
C VAL A 336 -15.09 17.36 11.32
N LEU A 337 -14.74 17.01 10.09
CA LEU A 337 -15.72 16.53 9.10
C LEU A 337 -16.04 15.04 9.26
N GLY A 338 -15.11 14.28 9.83
CA GLY A 338 -15.28 12.87 10.08
C GLY A 338 -14.34 12.38 11.17
N SER A 339 -14.79 11.37 11.92
CA SER A 339 -13.96 10.66 12.87
C SER A 339 -14.38 9.20 12.97
N HIS A 340 -13.40 8.33 13.17
CA HIS A 340 -13.61 6.92 13.49
C HIS A 340 -12.94 6.62 14.82
N THR A 341 -13.71 6.15 15.81
CA THR A 341 -13.21 5.83 17.15
C THR A 341 -13.33 4.35 17.43
N THR A 342 -12.21 3.74 17.80
CA THR A 342 -12.18 2.39 18.36
C THR A 342 -12.00 2.48 19.87
N VAL A 343 -12.85 1.77 20.60
CA VAL A 343 -12.79 1.65 22.05
C VAL A 343 -12.22 0.28 22.40
N PHE A 344 -11.18 0.27 23.22
CA PHE A 344 -10.56 -0.95 23.72
C PHE A 344 -11.19 -1.25 25.08
N ARG A 345 -11.85 -2.40 25.21
CA ARG A 345 -12.54 -2.84 26.42
C ARG A 345 -11.82 -3.99 27.08
#